data_AF-A0A2U9BY36-F1
#
_entry.id   AF-A0A2U9BY36-F1
#
_cell.length_a   1.000
_cell.length_b   1.000
_cell.length_c   1.000
_cell.angle_alpha   90.00
_cell.angle_beta   90.00
_cell.angle_gamma   90.00
#
_symmetry.space_group_name_H-M   'P 1'
#
loop_
_entity.id
_entity.type
_entity.pdbx_description
1 polymer ?
#
loop_
_entity_poly.entity_id
_entity_poly.type
_entity_poly.pdbx_seq_one_letter_code
_entity_poly.pdbx_strand_id
1 'polypeptide(L)'
;MAVVSVAFLLVCTGSWSTTLLADAQTCVNESSFKEQVVYVGQQGPPYRLNCPLEPHQHHNSPRPRLTWQKDCRLLHSQDGNAYLEFASLNLEDQGNYTCTQQGNGTASFTVHLIAKEAQCSKPPEFKPSGNLSRLWGNVGTTVKLNCTALLLWDQNEEQCDTTLQWSKDGQLLTNLTLYTQNSSSWSPAAGQLMVNNVLVVNLKQQEDFGLYSCTVRNVSSDFILHNSISPSHTAAVVAAIMLLLLLAVAAVVYSRCHLNIKLWYRNSFGDYELNDGKLHDAYISFVNNDYDRKFVNFILKPHLENINGYKVLLNDNDILPGGEPSAELLMNMSRSRRLIVVLSHAYLEQDWCCNNFRHLPQPSGRSWPY
;
A
#
# COMPACT_ATOMS: atom_id res chain seq x y z
N MET A 1 -12.50 -66.79 -28.59
CA MET A 1 -13.87 -66.50 -29.08
C MET A 1 -13.94 -65.00 -29.30
N ALA A 2 -13.41 -64.55 -30.44
CA ALA A 2 -14.21 -64.16 -31.62
C ALA A 2 -14.81 -62.75 -31.41
N VAL A 3 -14.16 -61.70 -31.93
CA VAL A 3 -14.48 -61.02 -33.22
C VAL A 3 -15.85 -60.34 -33.12
N VAL A 4 -15.97 -59.02 -33.26
CA VAL A 4 -16.25 -58.36 -34.54
C VAL A 4 -15.77 -56.89 -34.52
N SER A 5 -14.96 -56.58 -35.52
CA SER A 5 -14.62 -55.25 -36.03
C SER A 5 -15.75 -54.71 -36.91
N VAL A 6 -16.01 -53.40 -36.89
CA VAL A 6 -16.69 -52.73 -38.02
C VAL A 6 -15.98 -51.42 -38.33
N ALA A 7 -15.22 -51.46 -39.42
CA ALA A 7 -14.67 -50.31 -40.11
C ALA A 7 -15.74 -49.75 -41.06
N PHE A 8 -15.96 -48.43 -41.03
CA PHE A 8 -16.79 -47.74 -42.01
C PHE A 8 -15.92 -47.36 -43.21
N LEU A 9 -16.07 -48.11 -44.31
CA LEU A 9 -15.60 -47.73 -45.64
C LEU A 9 -16.75 -47.00 -46.35
N LEU A 10 -16.61 -45.69 -46.52
CA LEU A 10 -17.45 -44.92 -47.44
C LEU A 10 -16.75 -44.88 -48.80
N VAL A 11 -17.34 -45.65 -49.72
CA VAL A 11 -17.08 -45.62 -51.16
C VAL A 11 -17.67 -44.33 -51.72
N CYS A 12 -16.81 -43.41 -52.17
CA CYS A 12 -17.20 -42.35 -53.08
C CYS A 12 -16.65 -42.70 -54.47
N THR A 13 -17.53 -43.17 -55.34
CA THR A 13 -17.34 -43.21 -56.78
C THR A 13 -17.49 -41.79 -57.33
N GLY A 14 -16.48 -41.31 -58.04
CA GLY A 14 -16.48 -39.95 -58.59
C GLY A 14 -15.52 -39.82 -59.75
N SER A 15 -16.02 -40.16 -60.93
CA SER A 15 -15.67 -39.62 -62.25
C SER A 15 -14.24 -39.14 -62.50
N TRP A 16 -13.52 -39.87 -63.35
CA TRP A 16 -12.39 -39.34 -64.09
C TRP A 16 -12.79 -38.09 -64.88
N SER A 17 -12.30 -36.95 -64.43
CA SER A 17 -12.05 -35.81 -65.30
C SER A 17 -10.53 -35.61 -65.34
N THR A 18 -9.90 -36.24 -66.32
CA THR A 18 -8.57 -35.89 -66.80
C THR A 18 -8.65 -34.49 -67.44
N THR A 19 -8.72 -33.46 -66.60
CA THR A 19 -8.33 -32.11 -67.01
C THR A 19 -6.85 -32.15 -67.31
N LEU A 20 -6.55 -32.16 -68.61
CA LEU A 20 -5.32 -31.71 -69.24
C LEU A 20 -4.45 -30.88 -68.27
N LEU A 21 -3.39 -31.50 -67.75
CA LEU A 21 -2.17 -30.78 -67.43
C LEU A 21 -1.68 -30.20 -68.75
N ALA A 22 -2.14 -28.99 -69.06
CA ALA A 22 -1.32 -28.10 -69.85
C ALA A 22 -0.07 -27.87 -69.00
N ASP A 23 1.08 -28.37 -69.47
CA ASP A 23 2.37 -27.84 -69.05
C ASP A 23 2.28 -26.33 -69.20
N ALA A 24 2.04 -25.63 -68.10
CA ALA A 24 2.18 -24.20 -68.05
C ALA A 24 3.68 -23.97 -68.19
N GLN A 25 4.13 -23.64 -69.41
CA GLN A 25 5.48 -23.19 -69.70
C GLN A 25 5.83 -22.10 -68.68
N THR A 26 6.58 -22.43 -67.64
CA THR A 26 7.00 -21.46 -66.63
C THR A 26 7.99 -20.53 -67.32
N CYS A 27 7.67 -19.24 -67.42
CA CYS A 27 8.62 -18.21 -67.91
C CYS A 27 9.77 -17.95 -66.92
N VAL A 28 9.88 -18.79 -65.89
CA VAL A 28 10.87 -18.72 -64.82
C VAL A 28 12.01 -19.64 -65.23
N ASN A 29 13.20 -19.05 -65.37
CA ASN A 29 14.41 -19.84 -65.57
C ASN A 29 14.82 -20.45 -64.23
N GLU A 30 14.66 -21.76 -64.06
CA GLU A 30 15.00 -22.47 -62.82
C GLU A 30 16.48 -22.33 -62.41
N SER A 31 17.36 -22.05 -63.38
CA SER A 31 18.80 -21.87 -63.13
C SER A 31 19.17 -20.46 -62.61
N SER A 32 18.28 -19.48 -62.74
CA SER A 32 18.53 -18.07 -62.39
C SER A 32 17.33 -17.45 -61.66
N PHE A 33 17.18 -17.84 -60.39
CA PHE A 33 16.05 -17.51 -59.53
C PHE A 33 16.50 -17.08 -58.13
N LYS A 34 15.82 -16.08 -57.55
CA LYS A 34 15.99 -15.68 -56.15
C LYS A 34 14.64 -15.30 -55.53
N GLU A 35 14.41 -15.72 -54.30
CA GLU A 35 13.31 -15.22 -53.49
C GLU A 35 13.71 -13.93 -52.76
N GLN A 36 12.80 -12.96 -52.74
CA GLN A 36 12.97 -11.71 -52.02
C GLN A 36 11.72 -11.40 -51.22
N VAL A 37 11.85 -11.44 -49.90
CA VAL A 37 10.76 -11.10 -48.97
C VAL A 37 10.79 -9.60 -48.67
N VAL A 38 9.62 -8.99 -48.72
CA VAL A 38 9.41 -7.56 -48.51
C VAL A 38 8.20 -7.35 -47.61
N TYR A 39 8.35 -6.53 -46.57
CA TYR A 39 7.25 -6.14 -45.69
C TYR A 39 6.60 -4.84 -46.16
N VAL A 40 5.31 -4.90 -46.43
CA VAL A 40 4.51 -3.76 -46.86
C VAL A 40 4.51 -2.68 -45.77
N GLY A 41 4.82 -1.44 -46.15
CA GLY A 41 4.80 -0.26 -45.27
C GLY A 41 6.09 0.05 -44.51
N GLN A 42 7.11 -0.82 -44.52
CA GLN A 42 8.41 -0.53 -43.89
C GLN A 42 9.38 0.25 -44.80
N GLN A 43 9.23 0.13 -46.12
CA GLN A 43 10.14 0.76 -47.08
C GLN A 43 9.68 2.18 -47.42
N GLY A 44 10.65 3.10 -47.51
CA GLY A 44 10.39 4.46 -47.98
C GLY A 44 9.95 4.47 -49.45
N PRO A 45 8.88 5.20 -49.82
CA PRO A 45 8.49 5.35 -51.21
C PRO A 45 9.50 6.27 -51.96
N PRO A 46 9.91 5.92 -53.19
CA PRO A 46 9.52 4.73 -53.94
C PRO A 46 10.41 3.51 -53.63
N TYR A 47 9.80 2.32 -53.64
CA TYR A 47 10.54 1.06 -53.58
C TYR A 47 11.09 0.69 -54.96
N ARG A 48 12.34 0.24 -55.01
CA ARG A 48 13.01 -0.15 -56.25
C ARG A 48 13.42 -1.62 -56.23
N LEU A 49 12.85 -2.41 -57.14
CA LEU A 49 13.24 -3.80 -57.37
C LEU A 49 14.33 -3.83 -58.46
N ASN A 50 15.56 -4.11 -58.07
CA ASN A 50 16.70 -4.13 -59.00
C ASN A 50 16.82 -5.49 -59.70
N CYS A 51 17.20 -5.48 -60.98
CA CYS A 51 17.55 -6.69 -61.72
C CYS A 51 18.89 -7.25 -61.20
N PRO A 52 18.98 -8.53 -60.78
CA PRO A 52 20.21 -9.12 -60.28
C PRO A 52 21.27 -9.46 -61.35
N LEU A 53 20.95 -9.28 -62.63
CA LEU A 53 21.91 -9.50 -63.72
C LEU A 53 23.05 -8.47 -63.63
N GLU A 54 24.28 -8.91 -63.36
CA GLU A 54 25.45 -8.03 -63.45
C GLU A 54 25.63 -7.54 -64.91
N PRO A 55 25.69 -6.23 -65.18
CA PRO A 55 26.01 -5.75 -66.51
C PRO A 55 27.51 -5.99 -66.78
N HIS A 56 27.82 -6.75 -67.84
CA HIS A 56 29.19 -6.81 -68.37
C HIS A 56 29.63 -5.41 -68.83
N GLN A 57 30.39 -4.71 -67.98
CA GLN A 57 30.91 -3.38 -68.28
C GLN A 57 32.09 -3.48 -69.25
N HIS A 58 31.80 -3.39 -70.55
CA HIS A 58 32.80 -2.89 -71.50
C HIS A 58 32.74 -1.36 -71.51
N HIS A 59 33.89 -0.72 -71.30
CA HIS A 59 34.10 0.70 -70.97
C HIS A 59 33.56 1.73 -71.99
N ASN A 60 32.80 1.32 -73.02
CA ASN A 60 32.19 2.20 -74.02
C ASN A 60 30.90 1.64 -74.67
N SER A 61 30.19 0.69 -74.05
CA SER A 61 28.92 0.18 -74.59
C SER A 61 27.69 0.86 -73.98
N PRO A 62 26.64 1.18 -74.77
CA PRO A 62 25.37 1.65 -74.24
C PRO A 62 24.80 0.62 -73.25
N ARG A 63 24.15 1.09 -72.17
CA ARG A 63 23.52 0.21 -71.18
C ARG A 63 22.58 -0.78 -71.89
N PRO A 64 22.68 -2.09 -71.59
CA PRO A 64 21.86 -3.09 -72.24
C PRO A 64 20.39 -2.82 -71.95
N ARG A 65 19.53 -2.91 -72.97
CA ARG A 65 18.09 -2.74 -72.80
C ARG A 65 17.53 -3.95 -72.06
N LEU A 66 16.95 -3.68 -70.89
CA LEU A 66 16.28 -4.68 -70.07
C LEU A 66 14.77 -4.60 -70.31
N THR A 67 14.15 -5.77 -70.49
CA THR A 67 12.70 -5.94 -70.54
C THR A 67 12.22 -6.70 -69.32
N TRP A 68 11.12 -6.23 -68.72
CA TRP A 68 10.56 -6.79 -67.49
C TRP A 68 9.24 -7.51 -67.73
N GLN A 69 9.04 -8.63 -67.05
CA GLN A 69 7.80 -9.40 -67.07
C GLN A 69 7.36 -9.67 -65.63
N LYS A 70 6.05 -9.57 -65.36
CA LYS A 70 5.44 -10.05 -64.11
C LYS A 70 4.54 -11.24 -64.46
N ASP A 71 4.78 -12.39 -63.84
CA ASP A 71 3.98 -13.60 -64.03
C ASP A 71 3.75 -13.94 -65.51
N CYS A 72 4.84 -13.88 -66.29
CA CYS A 72 4.87 -14.13 -67.73
C CYS A 72 4.11 -13.10 -68.60
N ARG A 73 3.77 -11.93 -68.05
CA ARG A 73 3.14 -10.81 -68.78
C ARG A 73 4.11 -9.64 -68.89
N LEU A 74 4.28 -9.11 -70.10
CA LEU A 74 5.21 -8.02 -70.38
C LEU A 74 4.75 -6.69 -69.76
N LEU A 75 5.62 -6.09 -68.95
CA LEU A 75 5.39 -4.79 -68.32
C LEU A 75 5.85 -3.67 -69.25
N HIS A 76 4.92 -3.04 -69.98
CA HIS A 76 5.23 -2.03 -71.00
C HIS A 76 5.57 -0.63 -70.44
N SER A 77 5.34 -0.38 -69.14
CA SER A 77 5.43 0.98 -68.56
C SER A 77 6.81 1.38 -68.02
N GLN A 78 7.81 0.48 -68.01
CA GLN A 78 9.14 0.73 -67.43
C GLN A 78 10.30 0.11 -68.25
N ASP A 79 10.19 0.13 -69.58
CA ASP A 79 11.19 -0.44 -70.49
C ASP A 79 12.55 0.29 -70.43
N GLY A 80 13.64 -0.47 -70.30
CA GLY A 80 15.01 0.01 -70.41
C GLY A 80 15.71 0.35 -69.08
N ASN A 81 14.99 0.35 -67.95
CA ASN A 81 15.59 0.58 -66.63
C ASN A 81 16.09 -0.73 -65.99
N ALA A 82 17.18 -0.63 -65.24
CA ALA A 82 17.73 -1.75 -64.46
C ALA A 82 16.91 -2.10 -63.20
N TYR A 83 15.83 -1.36 -62.95
CA TYR A 83 14.98 -1.50 -61.79
C TYR A 83 13.52 -1.22 -62.13
N LEU A 84 12.61 -1.86 -61.39
CA LEU A 84 11.20 -1.52 -61.35
C LEU A 84 10.93 -0.60 -60.16
N GLU A 85 10.22 0.51 -60.40
CA GLU A 85 9.87 1.48 -59.37
C GLU A 85 8.40 1.36 -58.98
N PHE A 86 8.15 1.16 -57.69
CA PHE A 86 6.82 1.06 -57.08
C PHE A 86 6.60 2.31 -56.23
N ALA A 87 5.52 3.05 -56.51
CA ALA A 87 5.13 4.21 -55.70
C ALA A 87 4.84 3.80 -54.24
N SER A 88 4.18 2.66 -54.07
CA SER A 88 3.97 1.96 -52.80
C SER A 88 3.76 0.48 -53.11
N LEU A 89 4.41 -0.41 -52.36
CA LEU A 89 4.20 -1.85 -52.48
C LEU A 89 2.91 -2.29 -51.81
N ASN A 90 2.14 -3.13 -52.47
CA ASN A 90 0.94 -3.79 -51.95
C ASN A 90 1.10 -5.32 -51.94
N LEU A 91 0.21 -6.02 -51.23
CA LEU A 91 0.17 -7.48 -51.23
C LEU A 91 -0.06 -8.06 -52.64
N GLU A 92 -0.77 -7.34 -53.50
CA GLU A 92 -1.04 -7.72 -54.90
C GLU A 92 0.19 -7.62 -55.81
N ASP A 93 1.24 -6.92 -55.37
CA ASP A 93 2.50 -6.83 -56.10
C ASP A 93 3.35 -8.09 -55.97
N GLN A 94 2.97 -9.04 -55.12
CA GLN A 94 3.57 -10.37 -55.07
C GLN A 94 3.51 -11.04 -56.45
N GLY A 95 4.60 -11.70 -56.83
CA GLY A 95 4.70 -12.41 -58.10
C GLY A 95 6.13 -12.66 -58.57
N ASN A 96 6.24 -13.27 -59.74
CA ASN A 96 7.52 -13.57 -60.39
C ASN A 96 7.90 -12.42 -61.34
N TYR A 97 8.95 -11.68 -60.99
CA TYR A 97 9.49 -10.60 -61.81
C TYR A 97 10.72 -11.07 -62.56
N THR A 98 10.60 -11.24 -63.88
CA THR A 98 11.70 -11.68 -64.74
C THR A 98 12.26 -10.49 -65.50
N CYS A 99 13.53 -10.16 -65.25
CA CYS A 99 14.27 -9.22 -66.10
C CYS A 99 15.04 -10.00 -67.17
N THR A 100 14.99 -9.51 -68.40
CA THR A 100 15.60 -10.14 -69.59
C THR A 100 16.48 -9.12 -70.29
N GLN A 101 17.74 -9.49 -70.53
CA GLN A 101 18.71 -8.64 -71.22
C GLN A 101 18.66 -8.90 -72.72
N GLN A 102 18.36 -7.86 -73.50
CA GLN A 102 18.42 -7.94 -74.97
C GLN A 102 19.84 -7.55 -75.44
N GLY A 103 20.62 -8.54 -75.90
CA GLY A 103 22.01 -8.38 -76.34
C GLY A 103 22.55 -9.61 -77.09
N ASN A 104 23.89 -9.73 -77.22
CA ASN A 104 24.56 -10.83 -77.95
C ASN A 104 24.38 -12.23 -77.31
N GLY A 105 23.73 -12.28 -76.15
CA GLY A 105 23.19 -13.48 -75.51
C GLY A 105 21.98 -13.09 -74.66
N THR A 106 20.93 -13.92 -74.67
CA THR A 106 19.70 -13.67 -73.91
C THR A 106 19.86 -14.21 -72.49
N ALA A 107 20.27 -13.36 -71.56
CA ALA A 107 20.30 -13.68 -70.14
C ALA A 107 18.99 -13.25 -69.47
N SER A 108 18.43 -14.10 -68.61
CA SER A 108 17.23 -13.82 -67.83
C SER A 108 17.48 -14.14 -66.35
N PHE A 109 16.88 -13.35 -65.46
CA PHE A 109 16.90 -13.63 -64.03
C PHE A 109 15.52 -13.33 -63.44
N THR A 110 15.02 -14.24 -62.61
CA THR A 110 13.71 -14.12 -61.99
C THR A 110 13.86 -13.82 -60.50
N VAL A 111 13.16 -12.78 -60.04
CA VAL A 111 12.98 -12.49 -58.62
C VAL A 111 11.54 -12.84 -58.22
N HIS A 112 11.39 -13.83 -57.34
CA HIS A 112 10.10 -14.11 -56.70
C HIS A 112 9.92 -13.14 -55.54
N LEU A 113 9.12 -12.11 -55.77
CA LEU A 113 8.83 -11.09 -54.77
C LEU A 113 7.69 -11.60 -53.88
N ILE A 114 8.00 -11.83 -52.60
CA ILE A 114 7.03 -12.24 -51.58
C ILE A 114 6.67 -10.99 -50.76
N ALA A 115 5.45 -10.48 -50.93
CA ALA A 115 4.95 -9.37 -50.14
C ALA A 115 4.27 -9.91 -48.86
N LYS A 116 4.77 -9.50 -47.69
CA LYS A 116 4.19 -9.83 -46.39
C LYS A 116 3.69 -8.59 -45.68
N GLU A 117 2.69 -8.74 -44.82
CA GLU A 117 2.34 -7.69 -43.85
C GLU A 117 3.42 -7.60 -42.75
N ALA A 118 3.83 -6.37 -42.40
CA ALA A 118 4.71 -6.12 -41.29
C ALA A 118 4.04 -6.53 -39.96
N GLN A 119 4.57 -7.55 -39.29
CA GLN A 119 3.99 -8.01 -38.03
C GLN A 119 4.23 -7.02 -36.89
N CYS A 120 5.21 -6.13 -37.06
CA CYS A 120 5.60 -5.16 -36.05
C CYS A 120 4.65 -3.97 -35.91
N SER A 121 3.71 -3.82 -36.85
CA SER A 121 2.62 -2.84 -36.75
C SER A 121 1.49 -3.29 -35.83
N LYS A 122 1.42 -4.59 -35.48
CA LYS A 122 0.41 -5.09 -34.56
C LYS A 122 0.80 -4.78 -33.10
N PRO A 123 -0.16 -4.30 -32.28
CA PRO A 123 0.13 -3.90 -30.91
C PRO A 123 0.55 -5.11 -30.06
N PRO A 124 1.49 -4.93 -29.13
CA PRO A 124 1.89 -5.97 -28.18
C PRO A 124 0.77 -6.28 -27.19
N GLU A 125 0.69 -7.53 -26.72
CA GLU A 125 -0.29 -7.97 -25.71
C GLU A 125 0.40 -8.25 -24.37
N PHE A 126 0.09 -7.48 -23.33
CA PHE A 126 0.65 -7.68 -21.99
C PHE A 126 -0.10 -8.76 -21.20
N LYS A 127 0.63 -9.61 -20.48
CA LYS A 127 0.09 -10.72 -19.67
C LYS A 127 0.42 -10.53 -18.18
N PRO A 128 -0.49 -10.90 -17.24
CA PRO A 128 -1.79 -11.55 -17.45
C PRO A 128 -2.91 -10.58 -17.88
N SER A 129 -2.76 -9.28 -17.61
CA SER A 129 -3.64 -8.22 -18.08
C SER A 129 -2.79 -6.98 -18.32
N GLY A 130 -2.95 -6.29 -19.45
CA GLY A 130 -2.34 -4.99 -19.70
C GLY A 130 -2.95 -3.84 -18.87
N ASN A 131 -3.73 -4.17 -17.84
CA ASN A 131 -4.33 -3.22 -16.94
C ASN A 131 -3.37 -2.84 -15.80
N LEU A 132 -3.72 -1.74 -15.14
CA LEU A 132 -3.02 -1.19 -13.99
C LEU A 132 -2.84 -2.24 -12.87
N SER A 133 -1.59 -2.59 -12.58
CA SER A 133 -1.23 -3.48 -11.47
C SER A 133 -0.91 -2.66 -10.21
N ARG A 134 -1.59 -2.94 -9.09
CA ARG A 134 -1.34 -2.26 -7.81
C ARG A 134 -0.53 -3.16 -6.89
N LEU A 135 0.54 -2.61 -6.34
CA LEU A 135 1.46 -3.29 -5.43
C LEU A 135 1.65 -2.45 -4.18
N TRP A 136 1.94 -3.11 -3.07
CA TRP A 136 2.17 -2.48 -1.77
C TRP A 136 3.53 -2.90 -1.24
N GLY A 137 4.29 -1.95 -0.70
CA GLY A 137 5.59 -2.21 -0.10
C GLY A 137 5.89 -1.26 1.05
N ASN A 138 6.83 -1.64 1.91
CA ASN A 138 7.28 -0.82 3.04
C ASN A 138 8.65 -0.23 2.72
N VAL A 139 8.96 0.93 3.31
CA VAL A 139 10.33 1.45 3.32
C VAL A 139 11.26 0.41 3.97
N GLY A 140 12.39 0.15 3.33
CA GLY A 140 13.38 -0.88 3.68
C GLY A 140 13.17 -2.23 2.98
N THR A 141 12.07 -2.40 2.22
CA THR A 141 11.80 -3.66 1.49
C THR A 141 12.13 -3.56 0.01
N THR A 142 12.22 -4.71 -0.65
CA THR A 142 12.45 -4.81 -2.09
C THR A 142 11.20 -5.36 -2.77
N VAL A 143 10.74 -4.69 -3.83
CA VAL A 143 9.57 -5.09 -4.62
C VAL A 143 10.02 -5.44 -6.04
N LYS A 144 9.40 -6.48 -6.62
CA LYS A 144 9.68 -6.94 -7.99
C LYS A 144 8.48 -6.64 -8.87
N LEU A 145 8.70 -5.83 -9.91
CA LEU A 145 7.72 -5.51 -10.94
C LEU A 145 7.99 -6.43 -12.13
N ASN A 146 7.05 -7.33 -12.45
CA ASN A 146 7.20 -8.29 -13.54
C ASN A 146 6.37 -7.87 -14.74
N CYS A 147 7.04 -7.53 -15.84
CA CYS A 147 6.40 -7.12 -17.07
C CYS A 147 6.64 -8.17 -18.16
N THR A 148 5.55 -8.74 -18.68
CA THR A 148 5.61 -9.74 -19.76
C THR A 148 4.69 -9.32 -20.90
N ALA A 149 5.23 -9.27 -22.12
CA ALA A 149 4.50 -8.91 -23.33
C ALA A 149 4.69 -9.95 -24.44
N LEU A 150 3.61 -10.24 -25.15
CA LEU A 150 3.58 -11.06 -26.35
C LEU A 150 3.69 -10.13 -27.57
N LEU A 151 4.72 -10.37 -28.38
CA LEU A 151 4.98 -9.67 -29.62
C LEU A 151 4.74 -10.62 -30.80
N LEU A 152 4.10 -10.12 -31.85
CA LEU A 152 4.16 -10.77 -33.15
C LEU A 152 5.48 -10.40 -33.81
N TRP A 153 6.20 -11.41 -34.28
CA TRP A 153 7.61 -11.32 -34.66
C TRP A 153 7.93 -12.27 -35.82
N ASP A 154 8.53 -11.74 -36.89
CA ASP A 154 9.19 -12.53 -37.94
C ASP A 154 10.71 -12.28 -37.83
N GLN A 155 11.52 -13.34 -37.77
CA GLN A 155 12.99 -13.24 -37.63
C GLN A 155 13.64 -12.52 -38.81
N ASN A 156 12.98 -12.50 -39.97
CA ASN A 156 13.47 -11.84 -41.16
C ASN A 156 13.09 -10.35 -41.23
N GLU A 157 12.38 -9.82 -40.23
CA GLU A 157 11.96 -8.42 -40.13
C GLU A 157 12.97 -7.64 -39.25
N GLU A 158 14.03 -7.07 -39.86
CA GLU A 158 15.15 -6.45 -39.14
C GLU A 158 14.77 -5.20 -38.31
N GLN A 159 13.64 -4.57 -38.59
CA GLN A 159 13.32 -3.22 -38.08
C GLN A 159 12.43 -3.20 -36.82
N CYS A 160 12.33 -4.34 -36.14
CA CYS A 160 11.38 -4.51 -35.05
C CYS A 160 12.06 -4.38 -33.69
N ASP A 161 11.75 -3.30 -32.97
CA ASP A 161 12.19 -3.17 -31.58
C ASP A 161 11.41 -4.14 -30.69
N THR A 162 12.15 -4.96 -29.94
CA THR A 162 11.64 -5.93 -28.95
C THR A 162 12.00 -5.57 -27.53
N THR A 163 12.76 -4.48 -27.34
CA THR A 163 13.31 -4.13 -26.04
C THR A 163 12.23 -3.52 -25.16
N LEU A 164 12.06 -4.10 -23.96
CA LEU A 164 11.18 -3.55 -22.93
C LEU A 164 11.90 -2.42 -22.20
N GLN A 165 11.26 -1.26 -22.16
CA GLN A 165 11.81 -0.07 -21.53
C GLN A 165 11.00 0.29 -20.29
N TRP A 166 11.68 0.44 -19.16
CA TRP A 166 11.07 0.89 -17.92
C TRP A 166 11.15 2.40 -17.78
N SER A 167 10.05 3.00 -17.35
CA SER A 167 9.97 4.39 -16.95
C SER A 167 9.32 4.51 -15.58
N LYS A 168 9.67 5.57 -14.86
CA LYS A 168 9.08 5.96 -13.58
C LYS A 168 8.58 7.39 -13.69
N ASP A 169 7.29 7.58 -13.43
CA ASP A 169 6.61 8.88 -13.51
C ASP A 169 6.88 9.60 -14.86
N GLY A 170 6.94 8.83 -15.96
CA GLY A 170 7.22 9.31 -17.31
C GLY A 170 8.69 9.51 -17.67
N GLN A 171 9.63 9.31 -16.73
CA GLN A 171 11.07 9.40 -17.00
C GLN A 171 11.67 8.01 -17.22
N LEU A 172 12.44 7.85 -18.28
CA LEU A 172 13.14 6.59 -18.58
C LEU A 172 14.16 6.25 -17.49
N LEU A 173 14.16 5.00 -17.03
CA LEU A 173 15.13 4.52 -16.04
C LEU A 173 16.49 4.26 -16.70
N THR A 174 17.37 5.27 -16.67
CA THR A 174 18.74 5.18 -17.23
C THR A 174 19.80 4.70 -16.23
N ASN A 175 19.56 4.85 -14.92
CA ASN A 175 20.49 4.43 -13.87
C ASN A 175 20.30 2.95 -13.48
N LEU A 176 20.83 2.02 -14.31
CA LEU A 176 20.81 0.57 -14.03
C LEU A 176 21.56 0.15 -12.74
N THR A 177 22.29 1.06 -12.09
CA THR A 177 22.95 0.80 -10.79
C THR A 177 21.98 0.83 -9.60
N LEU A 178 20.90 1.60 -9.70
CA LEU A 178 19.86 1.69 -8.67
C LEU A 178 18.78 0.61 -8.83
N TYR A 179 18.65 0.07 -10.05
CA TYR A 179 17.59 -0.83 -10.44
C TYR A 179 18.17 -2.09 -11.09
N THR A 180 17.96 -3.25 -10.47
CA THR A 180 18.34 -4.52 -11.09
C THR A 180 17.25 -4.94 -12.07
N GLN A 181 17.61 -5.11 -13.33
CA GLN A 181 16.70 -5.59 -14.37
C GLN A 181 17.13 -6.98 -14.83
N ASN A 182 16.17 -7.89 -14.94
CA ASN A 182 16.40 -9.21 -15.52
C ASN A 182 15.49 -9.38 -16.73
N SER A 183 16.10 -9.40 -17.92
CA SER A 183 15.38 -9.58 -19.18
C SER A 183 15.53 -11.02 -19.68
N SER A 184 14.42 -11.58 -20.16
CA SER A 184 14.39 -12.87 -20.82
C SER A 184 13.42 -12.83 -21.99
N SER A 185 13.67 -13.67 -22.99
CA SER A 185 12.77 -13.83 -24.13
C SER A 185 12.68 -15.30 -24.52
N TRP A 186 11.51 -15.72 -25.00
CA TRP A 186 11.28 -17.06 -25.52
C TRP A 186 10.18 -17.03 -26.58
N SER A 187 10.21 -17.96 -27.52
CA SER A 187 9.18 -18.13 -28.55
C SER A 187 8.15 -19.18 -28.11
N PRO A 188 6.91 -18.79 -27.75
CA PRO A 188 5.88 -19.76 -27.39
C PRO A 188 5.33 -20.52 -28.61
N ALA A 189 5.36 -19.90 -29.80
CA ALA A 189 4.93 -20.47 -31.07
C ALA A 189 5.67 -19.81 -32.23
N ALA A 190 5.57 -20.40 -33.43
CA ALA A 190 6.10 -19.78 -34.64
C ALA A 190 5.44 -18.41 -34.90
N GLY A 191 6.24 -17.39 -35.21
CA GLY A 191 5.75 -16.02 -35.43
C GLY A 191 5.44 -15.22 -34.16
N GLN A 192 5.70 -15.79 -32.98
CA GLN A 192 5.45 -15.16 -31.68
C GLN A 192 6.72 -15.09 -30.84
N LEU A 193 6.90 -13.97 -30.16
CA LEU A 193 7.99 -13.74 -29.23
C LEU A 193 7.42 -13.22 -27.92
N MET A 194 7.67 -13.94 -26.83
CA MET A 194 7.37 -13.47 -25.48
C MET A 194 8.61 -12.78 -24.93
N VAL A 195 8.46 -11.53 -24.54
CA VAL A 195 9.51 -10.74 -23.88
C VAL A 195 9.12 -10.48 -22.43
N ASN A 196 10.09 -10.61 -21.55
CA ASN A 196 9.91 -10.47 -20.12
C ASN A 196 11.01 -9.60 -19.53
N ASN A 197 10.65 -8.66 -18.67
CA ASN A 197 11.60 -7.84 -17.93
C ASN A 197 11.11 -7.68 -16.49
N VAL A 198 11.92 -8.13 -15.54
CA VAL A 198 11.65 -7.99 -14.11
C VAL A 198 12.50 -6.85 -13.55
N LEU A 199 11.83 -5.78 -13.10
CA LEU A 199 12.44 -4.64 -12.45
C LEU A 199 12.41 -4.83 -10.92
N VAL A 200 13.58 -4.83 -10.31
CA VAL A 200 13.73 -4.93 -8.85
C VAL A 200 13.96 -3.54 -8.27
N VAL A 201 13.02 -3.07 -7.45
CA VAL A 201 13.03 -1.75 -6.82
C VAL A 201 13.32 -1.91 -5.33
N ASN A 202 14.37 -1.26 -4.85
CA ASN A 202 14.68 -1.17 -3.42
C ASN A 202 14.05 0.10 -2.84
N LEU A 203 13.06 -0.05 -1.96
CA LEU A 203 12.31 1.05 -1.39
C LEU A 203 13.08 1.66 -0.22
N LYS A 204 13.89 2.68 -0.47
CA LYS A 204 14.70 3.35 0.56
C LYS A 204 14.04 4.64 1.04
N GLN A 205 13.36 5.35 0.15
CA GLN A 205 12.78 6.65 0.42
C GLN A 205 11.33 6.71 -0.08
N GLN A 206 10.62 7.78 0.29
CA GLN A 206 9.21 7.94 -0.08
C GLN A 206 9.06 8.23 -1.58
N GLU A 207 10.10 8.77 -2.20
CA GLU A 207 10.18 9.06 -3.62
C GLU A 207 10.20 7.78 -4.45
N ASP A 208 10.56 6.62 -3.89
CA ASP A 208 10.57 5.33 -4.60
C ASP A 208 9.16 4.78 -4.86
N PHE A 209 8.12 5.35 -4.23
CA PHE A 209 6.72 5.04 -4.51
C PHE A 209 6.21 5.91 -5.66
N GLY A 210 5.41 5.34 -6.56
CA GLY A 210 4.94 6.07 -7.74
C GLY A 210 4.43 5.15 -8.85
N LEU A 211 4.33 5.72 -10.05
CA LEU A 211 3.92 5.01 -11.25
C LEU A 211 5.14 4.49 -11.99
N TYR A 212 5.18 3.18 -12.22
CA TYR A 212 6.17 2.52 -13.06
C TYR A 212 5.50 1.99 -14.31
N SER A 213 5.99 2.38 -15.48
CA SER A 213 5.43 1.96 -16.77
C SER A 213 6.46 1.19 -17.57
N CYS A 214 6.07 0.00 -18.01
CA CYS A 214 6.86 -0.86 -18.88
C CYS A 214 6.35 -0.71 -20.31
N THR A 215 7.20 -0.25 -21.23
CA THR A 215 6.81 0.12 -22.60
C THR A 215 7.54 -0.73 -23.63
N VAL A 216 6.81 -1.18 -24.66
CA VAL A 216 7.36 -1.80 -25.87
C VAL A 216 6.48 -1.42 -27.06
N ARG A 217 7.07 -1.08 -28.21
CA ARG A 217 6.35 -0.63 -29.43
C ARG A 217 5.27 0.44 -29.15
N ASN A 218 5.61 1.47 -28.36
CA ASN A 218 4.71 2.57 -27.96
C ASN A 218 3.45 2.17 -27.19
N VAL A 219 3.38 0.95 -26.66
CA VAL A 219 2.30 0.52 -25.77
C VAL A 219 2.90 0.20 -24.41
N SER A 220 2.28 0.70 -23.34
CA SER A 220 2.75 0.55 -21.98
C SER A 220 1.79 -0.25 -21.11
N SER A 221 2.37 -0.93 -20.12
CA SER A 221 1.64 -1.53 -18.99
C SER A 221 2.11 -0.88 -17.69
N ASP A 222 1.14 -0.50 -16.85
CA ASP A 222 1.36 0.37 -15.70
C ASP A 222 1.30 -0.41 -14.37
N PHE A 223 2.21 -0.03 -13.47
CA PHE A 223 2.35 -0.57 -12.12
C PHE A 223 2.36 0.59 -11.13
N ILE A 224 1.40 0.64 -10.20
CA ILE A 224 1.41 1.63 -9.11
C ILE A 224 1.92 0.98 -7.84
N LEU A 225 2.99 1.56 -7.30
CA LEU A 225 3.56 1.13 -6.04
C LEU A 225 3.10 2.06 -4.92
N HIS A 226 2.25 1.53 -4.05
CA HIS A 226 1.76 2.24 -2.88
C HIS A 226 2.62 1.93 -1.65
N ASN A 227 2.80 2.94 -0.82
CA ASN A 227 3.37 2.73 0.49
C ASN A 227 2.33 2.00 1.37
N SER A 228 2.72 0.85 1.91
CA SER A 228 1.91 0.03 2.81
C SER A 228 1.86 0.58 4.24
N ILE A 229 2.14 1.88 4.45
CA ILE A 229 1.66 2.59 5.64
C ILE A 229 0.12 2.65 5.55
N SER A 230 -0.52 1.50 5.73
CA SER A 230 -1.90 1.44 6.14
C SER A 230 -1.98 2.20 7.46
N PRO A 231 -2.87 3.20 7.62
CA PRO A 231 -3.16 3.74 8.94
C PRO A 231 -3.53 2.54 9.81
N SER A 232 -2.63 2.24 10.74
CA SER A 232 -2.69 1.03 11.54
C SER A 232 -3.87 1.22 12.49
N HIS A 233 -5.04 0.70 12.09
CA HIS A 233 -6.16 0.50 13.01
C HIS A 233 -5.70 -0.37 14.19
N THR A 234 -4.65 -1.16 14.02
CA THR A 234 -4.01 -1.90 15.11
C THR A 234 -3.38 -0.97 16.16
N ALA A 235 -2.72 0.12 15.80
CA ALA A 235 -2.21 1.10 16.75
C ALA A 235 -3.34 1.82 17.51
N ALA A 236 -4.40 2.21 16.79
CA ALA A 236 -5.58 2.83 17.40
C ALA A 236 -6.32 1.87 18.34
N VAL A 237 -6.47 0.59 17.96
CA VAL A 237 -7.09 -0.46 18.78
C VAL A 237 -6.24 -0.76 20.01
N VAL A 238 -4.91 -0.85 19.86
CA VAL A 238 -3.99 -1.04 21.00
C VAL A 238 -4.07 0.14 21.98
N ALA A 239 -4.09 1.38 21.48
CA ALA A 239 -4.26 2.56 22.32
C ALA A 239 -5.62 2.55 23.07
N ALA A 240 -6.70 2.17 22.39
CA ALA A 240 -8.03 2.06 22.99
C ALA A 240 -8.10 0.98 24.08
N ILE A 241 -7.48 -0.19 23.85
CA ILE A 241 -7.39 -1.27 24.84
C ILE A 241 -6.60 -0.82 26.06
N MET A 242 -5.46 -0.15 25.86
CA MET A 242 -4.65 0.39 26.96
C MET A 242 -5.41 1.42 27.79
N LEU A 243 -6.18 2.30 27.14
CA LEU A 243 -7.03 3.27 27.83
C LEU A 243 -8.14 2.59 28.64
N LEU A 244 -8.82 1.58 28.07
CA LEU A 244 -9.83 0.79 28.77
C LEU A 244 -9.24 0.08 29.99
N LEU A 245 -8.04 -0.48 29.86
CA LEU A 245 -7.36 -1.17 30.95
C LEU A 245 -6.98 -0.21 32.08
N LEU A 246 -6.49 0.99 31.75
CA LEU A 246 -6.23 2.06 32.73
C LEU A 246 -7.50 2.49 33.47
N LEU A 247 -8.61 2.69 32.75
CA LEU A 247 -9.89 3.06 33.35
C LEU A 247 -10.43 1.95 34.27
N ALA A 248 -10.28 0.68 33.87
CA ALA A 248 -10.68 -0.46 34.69
C ALA A 248 -9.86 -0.54 35.99
N VAL A 249 -8.53 -0.38 35.90
CA VAL A 249 -7.66 -0.33 37.09
C VAL A 249 -8.05 0.84 38.00
N ALA A 250 -8.27 2.03 37.44
CA ALA A 250 -8.72 3.19 38.20
C ALA A 250 -10.06 2.94 38.91
N ALA A 251 -11.03 2.29 38.25
CA ALA A 251 -12.31 1.94 38.85
C ALA A 251 -12.17 0.91 39.98
N VAL A 252 -11.29 -0.09 39.83
CA VAL A 252 -11.01 -1.08 40.89
C VAL A 252 -10.35 -0.39 42.10
N VAL A 253 -9.34 0.45 41.86
CA VAL A 253 -8.68 1.24 42.91
C VAL A 253 -9.69 2.16 43.60
N TYR A 254 -10.54 2.84 42.83
CA TYR A 254 -11.59 3.69 43.39
C TYR A 254 -12.57 2.86 44.24
N SER A 255 -13.10 1.75 43.75
CA SER A 255 -14.06 0.93 44.51
C SER A 255 -13.49 0.36 45.82
N ARG A 256 -12.21 -0.06 45.83
CA ARG A 256 -11.56 -0.60 47.02
C ARG A 256 -11.06 0.47 47.98
N CYS A 257 -10.62 1.61 47.46
CA CYS A 257 -9.96 2.66 48.22
C CYS A 257 -10.78 3.94 48.29
N HIS A 258 -12.07 3.94 47.92
CA HIS A 258 -12.89 5.16 47.84
C HIS A 258 -12.82 6.01 49.11
N LEU A 259 -12.90 5.35 50.27
CA LEU A 259 -12.81 6.03 51.56
C LEU A 259 -11.42 6.62 51.80
N ASN A 260 -10.34 5.87 51.52
CA ASN A 260 -8.97 6.34 51.66
C ASN A 260 -8.67 7.50 50.70
N ILE A 261 -9.16 7.44 49.46
CA ILE A 261 -9.00 8.50 48.45
C ILE A 261 -9.80 9.74 48.88
N LYS A 262 -11.03 9.57 49.37
CA LYS A 262 -11.84 10.69 49.86
C LYS A 262 -11.23 11.36 51.10
N LEU A 263 -10.67 10.57 52.01
CA LEU A 263 -9.96 11.06 53.18
C LEU A 263 -8.66 11.76 52.79
N TRP A 264 -7.87 11.17 51.89
CA TRP A 264 -6.63 11.77 51.37
C TRP A 264 -6.91 13.08 50.63
N TYR A 265 -7.92 13.10 49.75
CA TYR A 265 -8.34 14.31 49.04
C TYR A 265 -8.77 15.41 50.00
N ARG A 266 -9.60 15.10 51.01
CA ARG A 266 -10.00 16.07 52.04
C ARG A 266 -8.84 16.54 52.90
N ASN A 267 -7.86 15.68 53.18
CA ASN A 267 -6.69 16.06 53.98
C ASN A 267 -5.68 16.89 53.17
N SER A 268 -5.55 16.63 51.87
CA SER A 268 -4.56 17.26 50.99
C SER A 268 -5.05 18.57 50.37
N PHE A 269 -6.35 18.64 50.05
CA PHE A 269 -7.00 19.77 49.36
C PHE A 269 -8.19 20.34 50.12
N GLY A 270 -8.47 19.88 51.35
CA GLY A 270 -9.48 20.51 52.19
C GLY A 270 -9.07 21.94 52.52
N ASP A 271 -10.03 22.85 52.49
CA ASP A 271 -9.80 24.23 52.89
C ASP A 271 -9.30 24.25 54.35
N TYR A 272 -8.07 24.68 54.53
CA TYR A 272 -7.58 25.03 55.86
C TYR A 272 -8.37 26.25 56.31
N GLU A 273 -9.06 26.16 57.44
CA GLU A 273 -9.94 27.20 58.01
C GLU A 273 -9.13 28.43 58.48
N LEU A 274 -8.30 29.06 57.64
CA LEU A 274 -7.29 30.04 58.06
C LEU A 274 -7.84 31.45 58.33
N ASN A 275 -9.07 31.78 57.88
CA ASN A 275 -9.63 33.14 57.89
C ASN A 275 -11.02 33.26 58.55
N ASP A 276 -11.41 32.34 59.43
CA ASP A 276 -12.72 32.34 60.10
C ASP A 276 -12.82 33.27 61.33
N GLY A 277 -11.76 34.03 61.64
CA GLY A 277 -11.70 34.93 62.79
C GLY A 277 -11.61 34.23 64.15
N LYS A 278 -11.48 32.90 64.18
CA LYS A 278 -11.30 32.12 65.41
C LYS A 278 -9.83 32.08 65.82
N LEU A 279 -9.59 32.19 67.12
CA LEU A 279 -8.25 32.35 67.68
C LEU A 279 -7.59 31.03 68.07
N HIS A 280 -8.38 29.96 68.17
CA HIS A 280 -7.97 28.64 68.65
C HIS A 280 -8.56 27.53 67.76
N ASP A 281 -7.78 26.47 67.52
CA ASP A 281 -8.20 25.32 66.71
C ASP A 281 -9.11 24.37 67.51
N ALA A 282 -8.87 24.26 68.81
CA ALA A 282 -9.70 23.45 69.69
C ALA A 282 -9.77 24.05 71.10
N TYR A 283 -10.95 23.98 71.70
CA TYR A 283 -11.18 24.17 73.13
C TYR A 283 -11.34 22.80 73.79
N ILE A 284 -10.60 22.53 74.86
CA ILE A 284 -10.71 21.26 75.60
C ILE A 284 -11.53 21.49 76.87
N SER A 285 -12.66 20.79 76.97
CA SER A 285 -13.47 20.73 78.18
C SER A 285 -13.13 19.46 78.95
N PHE A 286 -12.74 19.62 80.21
CA PHE A 286 -12.38 18.54 81.12
C PHE A 286 -12.79 18.90 82.56
N VAL A 287 -12.85 17.91 83.44
CA VAL A 287 -13.05 18.15 84.88
C VAL A 287 -11.71 18.38 85.54
N ASN A 288 -11.64 19.32 86.47
CA ASN A 288 -10.43 19.62 87.24
C ASN A 288 -10.11 18.57 88.33
N ASN A 289 -10.20 17.29 87.99
CA ASN A 289 -9.74 16.19 88.83
C ASN A 289 -8.24 15.94 88.59
N ASP A 290 -7.53 15.40 89.58
CA ASP A 290 -6.10 15.08 89.50
C ASP A 290 -5.76 14.18 88.30
N TYR A 291 -6.65 13.25 87.94
CA TYR A 291 -6.45 12.34 86.81
C TYR A 291 -6.63 13.04 85.46
N ASP A 292 -7.76 13.71 85.26
CA ASP A 292 -8.11 14.38 84.01
C ASP A 292 -7.16 15.57 83.75
N ARG A 293 -6.84 16.35 84.78
CA ARG A 293 -5.88 17.46 84.68
C ARG A 293 -4.50 16.98 84.27
N LYS A 294 -4.03 15.85 84.82
CA LYS A 294 -2.75 15.25 84.42
C LYS A 294 -2.81 14.75 82.97
N PHE A 295 -3.88 14.07 82.58
CA PHE A 295 -4.04 13.58 81.21
C PHE A 295 -4.07 14.74 80.19
N VAL A 296 -4.86 15.78 80.45
CA VAL A 296 -4.98 16.93 79.54
C VAL A 296 -3.67 17.69 79.42
N ASN A 297 -3.01 18.01 80.54
CA ASN A 297 -1.80 18.84 80.52
C ASN A 297 -0.53 18.10 80.09
N PHE A 298 -0.39 16.82 80.40
CA PHE A 298 0.85 16.07 80.10
C PHE A 298 0.76 15.20 78.85
N ILE A 299 -0.44 14.80 78.42
CA ILE A 299 -0.60 13.91 77.27
C ILE A 299 -1.31 14.64 76.13
N LEU A 300 -2.54 15.10 76.35
CA LEU A 300 -3.39 15.59 75.26
C LEU A 300 -2.91 16.94 74.69
N LYS A 301 -2.66 17.93 75.55
CA LYS A 301 -2.21 19.26 75.13
C LYS A 301 -0.84 19.21 74.45
N PRO A 302 0.21 18.58 75.01
CA PRO A 302 1.52 18.55 74.37
C PRO A 302 1.49 17.80 73.03
N HIS A 303 0.67 16.75 72.90
CA HIS A 303 0.54 16.03 71.64
C HIS A 303 -0.14 16.88 70.56
N LEU A 304 -1.18 17.65 70.91
CA LEU A 304 -1.88 18.52 69.96
C LEU A 304 -1.06 19.77 69.57
N GLU A 305 -0.38 20.40 70.53
CA GLU A 305 0.39 21.63 70.28
C GLU A 305 1.77 21.35 69.69
N ASN A 306 2.53 20.39 70.23
CA ASN A 306 3.93 20.17 69.85
C ASN A 306 4.09 19.26 68.62
N ILE A 307 3.26 18.21 68.51
CA ILE A 307 3.37 17.23 67.41
C ILE A 307 2.53 17.67 66.22
N ASN A 308 1.32 18.16 66.47
CA ASN A 308 0.36 18.50 65.43
C ASN A 308 0.24 20.01 65.15
N GLY A 309 0.89 20.87 65.94
CA GLY A 309 0.92 22.32 65.72
C GLY A 309 -0.41 23.05 65.95
N TYR A 310 -1.40 22.42 66.59
CA TYR A 310 -2.70 23.03 66.84
C TYR A 310 -2.64 24.02 68.00
N LYS A 311 -3.33 25.15 67.89
CA LYS A 311 -3.44 26.12 68.99
C LYS A 311 -4.63 25.79 69.87
N VAL A 312 -4.36 25.22 71.04
CA VAL A 312 -5.39 24.71 71.95
C VAL A 312 -5.66 25.71 73.07
N LEU A 313 -6.93 25.83 73.48
CA LEU A 313 -7.34 26.58 74.67
C LEU A 313 -7.84 25.62 75.75
N LEU A 314 -7.30 25.78 76.97
CA LEU A 314 -7.73 25.08 78.18
C LEU A 314 -8.47 26.06 79.09
N ASN A 315 -9.47 25.57 79.80
CA ASN A 315 -10.05 26.29 80.93
C ASN A 315 -9.72 25.54 82.22
N ASP A 316 -8.91 26.14 83.08
CA ASP A 316 -8.56 25.60 84.39
C ASP A 316 -9.61 25.95 85.47
N ASN A 317 -10.60 26.79 85.14
CA ASN A 317 -11.66 27.18 86.06
C ASN A 317 -12.79 26.14 86.04
N ASP A 318 -13.15 25.63 87.22
CA ASP A 318 -14.22 24.65 87.39
C ASP A 318 -15.50 25.11 86.67
N ILE A 319 -16.08 24.20 85.88
CA ILE A 319 -17.46 24.35 85.38
C ILE A 319 -18.35 24.34 86.63
N LEU A 320 -18.72 25.54 87.11
CA LEU A 320 -19.42 25.72 88.39
C LEU A 320 -20.61 24.74 88.50
N PRO A 321 -20.69 23.94 89.58
CA PRO A 321 -21.81 23.03 89.77
C PRO A 321 -23.09 23.85 90.03
N GLY A 322 -24.04 23.77 89.11
CA GLY A 322 -25.40 24.32 89.28
C GLY A 322 -25.65 25.75 88.75
N GLY A 323 -24.68 26.42 88.12
CA GLY A 323 -24.87 27.74 87.49
C GLY A 323 -24.91 27.69 85.97
N GLU A 324 -25.58 28.67 85.33
CA GLU A 324 -25.45 28.88 83.88
C GLU A 324 -23.96 28.93 83.48
N PRO A 325 -23.59 28.36 82.31
CA PRO A 325 -22.21 28.38 81.85
C PRO A 325 -21.67 29.81 81.86
N SER A 326 -20.48 30.01 82.43
CA SER A 326 -19.89 31.34 82.53
C SER A 326 -19.80 31.98 81.14
N ALA A 327 -20.10 33.28 81.05
CA ALA A 327 -20.05 34.00 79.78
C ALA A 327 -18.67 33.89 79.11
N GLU A 328 -17.62 33.71 79.90
CA GLU A 328 -16.25 33.45 79.46
C GLU A 328 -16.11 32.09 78.75
N LEU A 329 -16.75 31.03 79.26
CA LEU A 329 -16.74 29.70 78.65
C LEU A 329 -17.48 29.72 77.29
N LEU A 330 -18.63 30.39 77.20
CA LEU A 330 -19.33 30.58 75.91
C LEU A 330 -18.48 31.39 74.91
N MET A 331 -17.81 32.45 75.37
CA MET A 331 -16.92 33.24 74.51
C MET A 331 -15.74 32.40 74.00
N ASN A 332 -15.11 31.61 74.87
CA ASN A 332 -13.98 30.75 74.50
C ASN A 332 -14.39 29.62 73.54
N MET A 333 -15.57 29.04 73.72
CA MET A 333 -16.15 28.10 72.76
C MET A 333 -16.45 28.76 71.42
N SER A 334 -17.03 29.97 71.40
CA SER A 334 -17.30 30.72 70.16
C SER A 334 -16.04 31.07 69.37
N ARG A 335 -14.93 31.30 70.08
CA ARG A 335 -13.61 31.64 69.53
C ARG A 335 -12.79 30.41 69.09
N SER A 336 -13.33 29.21 69.27
CA SER A 336 -12.65 27.94 68.96
C SER A 336 -13.34 27.22 67.80
N ARG A 337 -12.55 26.59 66.93
CA ARG A 337 -13.08 25.85 65.76
C ARG A 337 -13.77 24.56 66.17
N ARG A 338 -13.19 23.86 67.14
CA ARG A 338 -13.68 22.57 67.63
C ARG A 338 -13.76 22.56 69.16
N LEU A 339 -14.69 21.76 69.67
CA LEU A 339 -14.82 21.44 71.09
C LEU A 339 -14.39 19.98 71.27
N ILE A 340 -13.34 19.76 72.06
CA ILE A 340 -12.89 18.43 72.46
C ILE A 340 -13.35 18.22 73.90
N VAL A 341 -14.13 17.17 74.13
CA VAL A 341 -14.65 16.82 75.45
C VAL A 341 -13.92 15.60 75.98
N VAL A 342 -13.29 15.71 77.14
CA VAL A 342 -12.66 14.58 77.83
C VAL A 342 -13.70 13.89 78.68
N LEU A 343 -14.30 12.83 78.13
CA LEU A 343 -15.33 12.04 78.81
C LEU A 343 -14.71 11.11 79.85
N SER A 344 -14.58 11.59 81.08
CA SER A 344 -14.23 10.78 82.26
C SER A 344 -15.48 10.45 83.10
N HIS A 345 -15.36 9.52 84.04
CA HIS A 345 -16.45 9.22 84.98
C HIS A 345 -16.86 10.48 85.77
N ALA A 346 -15.87 11.25 86.25
CA ALA A 346 -16.10 12.52 86.95
C ALA A 346 -16.77 13.58 86.05
N TYR A 347 -16.52 13.57 84.73
CA TYR A 347 -17.18 14.45 83.76
C TYR A 347 -18.66 14.14 83.59
N LEU A 348 -19.03 12.87 83.63
CA LEU A 348 -20.41 12.42 83.51
C LEU A 348 -21.23 12.68 84.79
N GLU A 349 -20.58 12.72 85.95
CA GLU A 349 -21.25 13.02 87.23
C GLU A 349 -21.61 14.50 87.41
N GLN A 350 -21.11 15.41 86.54
CA GLN A 350 -21.42 16.82 86.65
C GLN A 350 -22.90 17.11 86.31
N ASP A 351 -23.56 17.93 87.13
CA ASP A 351 -24.99 18.24 87.01
C ASP A 351 -25.38 18.82 85.64
N TRP A 352 -24.51 19.62 85.02
CA TRP A 352 -24.75 20.19 83.69
C TRP A 352 -24.80 19.10 82.59
N CYS A 353 -24.02 18.03 82.75
CA CYS A 353 -23.94 16.91 81.82
C CYS A 353 -25.19 16.04 81.98
N CYS A 354 -25.55 15.72 83.23
CA CYS A 354 -26.76 14.99 83.58
C CYS A 354 -28.04 15.70 83.11
N ASN A 355 -28.13 17.03 83.19
CA ASN A 355 -29.31 17.79 82.77
C ASN A 355 -29.41 17.94 81.24
N ASN A 356 -28.30 18.14 80.52
CA ASN A 356 -28.33 18.30 79.06
C ASN A 356 -28.43 16.97 78.30
N PHE A 357 -27.82 15.88 78.79
CA PHE A 357 -27.94 14.56 78.16
C PHE A 357 -29.25 13.83 78.48
N ARG A 358 -29.98 14.20 79.55
CA ARG A 358 -31.33 13.65 79.86
C ARG A 358 -32.39 14.02 78.82
N HIS A 359 -32.15 15.05 78.01
CA HIS A 359 -33.06 15.45 76.93
C HIS A 359 -32.86 14.65 75.62
N LEU A 360 -31.95 13.67 75.59
CA LEU A 360 -31.96 12.66 74.53
C LEU A 360 -33.13 11.69 74.78
N PRO A 361 -34.06 11.51 73.83
CA PRO A 361 -35.14 10.56 74.00
C PRO A 361 -34.54 9.17 74.24
N GLN A 362 -34.96 8.50 75.31
CA GLN A 362 -34.72 7.07 75.46
C GLN A 362 -35.26 6.38 74.20
N PRO A 363 -34.45 5.59 73.47
CA PRO A 363 -34.98 4.79 72.39
C PRO A 363 -35.90 3.74 72.99
N SER A 364 -37.20 3.97 72.85
CA SER A 364 -38.23 2.95 73.05
C SER A 364 -37.82 1.70 72.28
N GLY A 365 -37.76 0.58 73.00
CA GLY A 365 -37.17 -0.67 72.56
C GLY A 365 -37.49 -1.04 71.10
N ARG A 366 -36.42 -1.31 70.35
CA ARG A 366 -36.46 -2.22 69.22
C ARG A 366 -35.22 -3.09 69.26
N SER A 367 -35.45 -4.33 69.69
CA SER A 367 -34.58 -5.47 69.47
C SER A 367 -34.23 -5.59 67.99
N TRP A 368 -32.94 -5.59 67.66
CA TRP A 368 -32.48 -6.09 66.37
C TRP A 368 -32.26 -7.60 66.51
N PRO A 369 -32.90 -8.44 65.68
CA PRO A 369 -32.64 -9.87 65.65
C PRO A 369 -31.29 -10.14 64.97
N TYR A 370 -30.71 -11.26 65.38
CA TYR A 370 -29.42 -11.85 64.99
C TYR A 370 -29.00 -11.73 63.53
#